data_AF-A0A1G6XQ32-F1
#
_entry.id   AF-A0A1G6XQ32-F1
#
_cell.length_a   1.000
_cell.length_b   1.000
_cell.length_c   1.000
_cell.angle_alpha   90.00
_cell.angle_beta   90.00
_cell.angle_gamma   90.00
#
_symmetry.space_group_name_H-M   'P 1'
#
loop_
_entity.id
_entity.type
_entity.pdbx_description
1 polymer ?
#
loop_
_entity_poly.entity_id
_entity_poly.type
_entity_poly.pdbx_seq_one_letter_code
_entity_poly.pdbx_strand_id
1 'polypeptide(L)'
;MQPKDTTTNEGFKGFTNTRCPFLPCHEGVRGEFNCLFCYCPLIAFECPGPYEVFTDKNGIKRKDCMACTLPHNGYRQSWTFIQKWLEKPVVWDGSPQTRYYKQKTKPSQD
;
A
#
# COMPACT_ATOMS: atom_id res chain seq x y z
N MET A 1 12.25 8.98 18.04
CA MET A 1 13.19 9.38 16.97
C MET A 1 12.40 9.61 15.70
N GLN A 2 12.16 10.87 15.31
CA GLN A 2 11.69 11.14 13.95
C GLN A 2 12.61 12.20 13.32
N PRO A 3 13.82 11.81 12.85
CA PRO A 3 14.68 12.67 12.01
C PRO A 3 14.04 13.07 10.66
N LYS A 4 12.78 12.72 10.45
CA LYS A 4 11.97 13.01 9.25
C LYS A 4 11.54 14.48 9.21
N ASP A 5 11.39 15.11 10.37
CA ASP A 5 10.94 16.51 10.50
C ASP A 5 12.12 17.50 10.36
N THR A 6 13.35 17.01 10.32
CA THR A 6 14.58 17.81 10.25
C THR A 6 15.18 17.89 8.85
N THR A 7 14.57 17.29 7.84
CA THR A 7 15.07 17.28 6.45
C THR A 7 14.02 17.76 5.46
N THR A 8 14.46 18.53 4.47
CA THR A 8 13.63 18.91 3.30
C THR A 8 13.69 17.86 2.19
N ASN A 9 14.61 16.89 2.28
CA ASN A 9 14.72 15.80 1.31
C ASN A 9 13.59 14.80 1.53
N GLU A 10 12.69 14.66 0.56
CA GLU A 10 11.55 13.77 0.64
C GLU A 10 11.76 12.37 0.06
N GLY A 11 12.98 12.03 -0.39
CA GLY A 11 13.27 10.72 -0.96
C GLY A 11 12.97 9.55 -0.01
N PHE A 12 12.92 9.80 1.30
CA PHE A 12 12.49 8.80 2.29
C PHE A 12 11.01 8.41 2.15
N LYS A 13 10.17 9.25 1.52
CA LYS A 13 8.74 8.99 1.34
C LYS A 13 8.48 7.96 0.24
N GLY A 14 9.40 7.81 -0.72
CA GLY A 14 9.28 6.84 -1.80
C GLY A 14 10.14 7.14 -3.01
N PHE A 15 10.18 6.17 -3.92
CA PHE A 15 10.85 6.25 -5.22
C PHE A 15 10.21 5.27 -6.20
N THR A 16 10.33 5.51 -7.51
CA THR A 16 9.97 4.57 -8.58
C THR A 16 11.23 3.96 -9.15
N ASN A 17 11.37 2.64 -9.03
CA ASN A 17 12.39 1.91 -9.77
C ASN A 17 11.95 1.72 -11.24
N THR A 18 12.31 2.65 -12.12
CA THR A 18 11.96 2.61 -13.54
C THR A 18 12.58 1.43 -14.30
N ARG A 19 13.55 0.73 -13.71
CA ARG A 19 14.17 -0.48 -14.27
C ARG A 19 13.50 -1.77 -13.80
N CYS A 20 12.44 -1.70 -12.99
CA CYS A 20 11.71 -2.88 -12.53
C CYS A 20 10.98 -3.55 -13.70
N PRO A 21 11.19 -4.86 -13.96
CA PRO A 21 10.54 -5.56 -15.07
C PRO A 21 9.03 -5.77 -14.85
N PHE A 22 8.55 -5.55 -13.62
CA PHE A 22 7.14 -5.68 -13.26
C PHE A 22 6.38 -4.36 -13.34
N LEU A 23 7.01 -3.25 -13.77
CA LEU A 23 6.35 -1.95 -13.88
C LEU A 23 5.51 -1.86 -15.18
N PRO A 24 4.23 -1.39 -15.13
CA PRO A 24 3.46 -1.01 -13.94
C PRO A 24 3.01 -2.24 -13.12
N CYS A 25 3.27 -2.23 -11.80
CA CYS A 25 3.02 -3.41 -10.95
C CYS A 25 1.52 -3.67 -10.69
N HIS A 26 0.68 -2.65 -10.83
CA HIS A 26 -0.78 -2.74 -10.68
C HIS A 26 -1.48 -1.95 -11.79
N GLU A 27 -2.57 -2.52 -12.29
CA GLU A 27 -3.42 -1.85 -13.26
C GLU A 27 -4.07 -0.58 -12.68
N GLY A 28 -4.20 0.46 -13.48
CA GLY A 28 -4.86 1.71 -13.09
C GLY A 28 -4.01 2.68 -12.25
N VAL A 29 -2.82 2.28 -11.77
CA VAL A 29 -1.87 3.20 -11.14
C VAL A 29 -1.12 3.96 -12.24
N ARG A 30 -1.44 5.25 -12.40
CA ARG A 30 -0.78 6.16 -13.35
C ARG A 30 0.12 7.13 -12.57
N GLY A 31 1.38 7.28 -12.97
CA GLY A 31 2.33 8.25 -12.39
C GLY A 31 3.42 7.63 -11.51
N GLU A 32 3.74 8.27 -10.39
CA GLU A 32 4.81 7.88 -9.46
C GLU A 32 4.41 6.66 -8.61
N PHE A 33 5.06 5.52 -8.83
CA PHE A 33 4.92 4.29 -8.04
C PHE A 33 5.84 4.29 -6.83
N ASN A 34 5.30 4.15 -5.62
CA ASN A 34 6.13 4.01 -4.43
C ASN A 34 6.65 2.56 -4.27
N CYS A 35 7.85 2.28 -4.79
CA CYS A 35 8.49 0.97 -4.71
C CYS A 35 8.93 0.59 -3.29
N LEU A 36 8.99 1.54 -2.36
CA LEU A 36 9.28 1.29 -0.94
C LEU A 36 8.24 0.35 -0.32
N PHE A 37 7.03 0.32 -0.88
CA PHE A 37 5.91 -0.50 -0.44
C PHE A 37 5.51 -1.57 -1.46
N CYS A 38 6.43 -2.02 -2.35
CA CYS A 38 6.18 -3.17 -3.23
C CYS A 38 5.76 -4.43 -2.46
N TYR A 39 6.23 -4.55 -1.21
CA TYR A 39 5.59 -5.41 -0.22
C TYR A 39 4.73 -4.56 0.69
N CYS A 40 3.49 -5.00 0.92
CA CYS A 40 2.54 -4.25 1.75
C CYS A 40 3.07 -4.18 3.20
N PRO A 41 3.40 -2.98 3.72
CA PRO A 41 3.87 -2.85 5.11
C PRO A 41 2.76 -3.10 6.13
N LEU A 42 1.50 -3.20 5.67
CA LEU A 42 0.31 -3.47 6.49
C LEU A 42 -0.18 -4.92 6.38
N ILE A 43 0.60 -5.82 5.78
CA ILE A 43 0.18 -7.21 5.52
C ILE A 43 -0.25 -7.98 6.78
N ALA A 44 0.34 -7.66 7.94
CA ALA A 44 0.04 -8.30 9.23
C ALA A 44 -1.01 -7.53 10.06
N PHE A 45 -1.48 -6.38 9.56
CA PHE A 45 -2.34 -5.47 10.30
C PHE A 45 -3.68 -5.28 9.60
N GLU A 46 -4.72 -4.95 10.36
CA GLU A 46 -5.97 -4.45 9.84
C GLU A 46 -5.70 -3.23 8.96
N CYS A 47 -6.24 -3.26 7.75
CA CYS A 47 -6.11 -2.19 6.78
C CYS A 47 -7.33 -2.17 5.87
N PRO A 48 -7.63 -1.06 5.19
CA PRO A 48 -8.85 -0.94 4.41
C PRO A 48 -8.61 -1.26 2.92
N GLY A 49 -7.47 -1.87 2.61
CA GLY A 49 -7.11 -2.28 1.26
C GLY A 49 -7.98 -3.45 0.78
N PRO A 50 -8.17 -3.59 -0.54
CA PRO A 50 -9.01 -4.64 -1.12
C PRO A 50 -8.28 -5.99 -1.17
N TYR A 51 -7.76 -6.44 -0.02
CA TYR A 51 -7.08 -7.73 0.04
C TYR A 51 -8.08 -8.89 0.03
N GLU A 52 -7.70 -9.97 -0.62
CA GLU A 52 -8.36 -11.26 -0.48
C GLU A 52 -7.66 -12.11 0.59
N VAL A 53 -8.31 -13.18 1.04
CA VAL A 53 -7.75 -14.09 2.05
C VAL A 53 -7.61 -15.46 1.44
N PHE A 54 -6.41 -16.03 1.56
CA PHE A 54 -6.12 -17.38 1.13
C PHE A 54 -5.40 -18.14 2.25
N THR A 55 -5.43 -19.47 2.17
CA THR A 55 -4.65 -20.35 3.05
C THR A 55 -3.44 -20.85 2.27
N ASP A 56 -2.24 -20.64 2.81
CA ASP A 56 -1.02 -21.10 2.16
C ASP A 56 -0.82 -22.62 2.28
N LYS A 57 0.24 -23.14 1.64
CA LYS A 57 0.59 -24.56 1.68
C LYS A 57 0.86 -25.13 3.10
N ASN A 58 1.06 -24.27 4.09
CA ASN A 58 1.30 -24.65 5.49
C ASN A 58 0.03 -24.52 6.35
N GLY A 59 -1.13 -24.24 5.77
CA GLY A 59 -2.38 -24.05 6.51
C GLY A 59 -2.53 -22.68 7.15
N ILE A 60 -1.66 -21.71 6.83
CA ILE A 60 -1.67 -20.37 7.44
C ILE A 60 -2.49 -19.42 6.57
N LYS A 61 -3.47 -18.73 7.17
CA LYS A 61 -4.20 -17.66 6.49
C LYS A 61 -3.30 -16.48 6.19
N ARG A 62 -3.38 -15.95 4.97
CA ARG A 62 -2.63 -14.80 4.49
C ARG A 62 -3.52 -13.85 3.71
N LYS A 63 -3.09 -12.60 3.65
CA LYS A 63 -3.65 -11.59 2.76
C LYS A 63 -3.01 -11.70 1.38
N ASP A 64 -3.83 -11.75 0.35
CA ASP A 64 -3.42 -11.43 -1.01
C ASP A 64 -3.72 -9.95 -1.28
N CYS A 65 -2.67 -9.15 -1.49
CA CYS A 65 -2.79 -7.72 -1.76
C CYS A 65 -2.59 -7.37 -3.25
N MET A 66 -2.61 -8.33 -4.18
CA MET A 66 -2.29 -8.09 -5.60
C MET A 66 -3.22 -7.07 -6.29
N ALA A 67 -4.42 -6.84 -5.79
CA ALA A 67 -5.35 -5.82 -6.31
C ALA A 67 -5.21 -4.44 -5.60
N CYS A 68 -4.31 -4.29 -4.64
CA CYS A 68 -4.23 -3.10 -3.79
C CYS A 68 -3.36 -1.99 -4.41
N THR A 69 -3.96 -0.83 -4.71
CA THR A 69 -3.26 0.34 -5.26
C THR A 69 -2.93 1.43 -4.23
N LEU A 70 -3.45 1.31 -3.00
CA LEU A 70 -3.23 2.29 -1.92
C LEU A 70 -1.75 2.62 -1.64
N PRO A 71 -0.83 1.63 -1.56
CA PRO A 71 0.58 1.91 -1.31
C PRO A 71 1.31 2.48 -2.53
N HIS A 72 0.68 2.57 -3.71
CA HIS A 72 1.35 2.90 -4.97
C HIS A 72 0.85 4.17 -5.66
N ASN A 73 -0.12 4.87 -5.09
CA ASN A 73 -0.70 6.09 -5.67
C ASN A 73 0.07 7.36 -5.24
N GLY A 74 1.31 7.51 -5.73
CA GLY A 74 2.19 8.65 -5.44
C GLY A 74 2.89 8.58 -4.09
N TYR A 75 4.16 9.03 -4.02
CA TYR A 75 5.00 8.84 -2.82
C TYR A 75 4.42 9.47 -1.57
N ARG A 76 3.98 10.74 -1.66
CA ARG A 76 3.51 11.51 -0.49
C ARG A 76 2.21 10.93 0.08
N GLN A 77 1.25 10.62 -0.78
CA GLN A 77 -0.06 10.10 -0.36
C GLN A 77 0.09 8.70 0.22
N SER A 78 0.79 7.80 -0.47
CA SER A 78 1.04 6.45 0.03
C SER A 78 1.84 6.45 1.33
N TRP A 79 2.90 7.27 1.43
CA TRP A 79 3.66 7.41 2.68
C TRP A 79 2.78 7.85 3.85
N THR A 80 2.00 8.92 3.66
CA THR A 80 1.11 9.45 4.71
C THR A 80 0.06 8.41 5.13
N PHE A 81 -0.52 7.70 4.15
CA PHE A 81 -1.50 6.65 4.41
C PHE A 81 -0.91 5.49 5.22
N ILE A 82 0.26 4.98 4.82
CA ILE A 82 0.95 3.90 5.54
C ILE A 82 1.33 4.33 6.95
N GLN A 83 1.93 5.52 7.10
CA GLN A 83 2.32 6.04 8.41
C GLN A 83 1.14 6.18 9.37
N LYS A 84 -0.02 6.63 8.88
CA LYS A 84 -1.25 6.72 9.68
C LYS A 84 -1.70 5.35 10.21
N TRP A 85 -1.63 4.31 9.40
CA TRP A 85 -2.01 2.95 9.84
C TRP A 85 -0.98 2.30 10.75
N LEU A 86 0.30 2.63 10.59
CA LEU A 86 1.38 2.15 11.46
C LEU A 86 1.46 2.90 12.79
N GLU A 87 0.81 4.06 12.95
CA GLU A 87 0.80 4.81 14.21
C GLU A 87 0.05 4.07 15.32
N LYS A 88 -1.05 3.38 14.96
CA LYS A 88 -1.88 2.59 15.87
C LYS A 88 -2.31 1.28 15.18
N PRO A 89 -1.36 0.35 14.96
CA PRO A 89 -1.64 -0.86 14.22
C PRO A 89 -2.53 -1.80 15.04
N VAL A 90 -3.53 -2.38 14.40
CA VAL A 90 -4.31 -3.50 14.93
C VAL A 90 -3.86 -4.74 14.18
N VAL A 91 -3.49 -5.81 14.88
CA VAL A 91 -3.08 -7.06 14.23
C VAL A 91 -4.29 -7.66 13.52
N TRP A 92 -4.09 -8.09 12.27
CA TRP A 92 -5.14 -8.74 11.50
C TRP A 92 -5.49 -10.11 12.08
N ASP A 93 -6.78 -10.38 12.22
CA ASP A 93 -7.29 -11.59 12.88
C ASP A 93 -7.52 -12.79 11.95
N GLY A 94 -7.23 -12.65 10.66
CA GLY A 94 -7.47 -13.69 9.66
C GLY A 94 -8.84 -13.58 8.96
N SER A 95 -9.62 -12.53 9.22
CA SER A 95 -10.93 -12.30 8.61
C SER A 95 -10.84 -11.72 7.18
N PRO A 96 -11.82 -12.03 6.31
CA PRO A 96 -11.97 -11.39 5.01
C PRO A 96 -12.19 -9.88 5.12
N GLN A 97 -11.79 -9.12 4.09
CA GLN A 97 -12.06 -7.69 4.03
C GLN A 97 -13.57 -7.42 3.93
N THR A 98 -14.10 -6.64 4.86
CA THR A 98 -15.52 -6.23 4.87
C THR A 98 -15.70 -4.72 4.77
N ARG A 99 -14.61 -3.94 4.88
CA ARG A 99 -14.61 -2.47 4.97
C ARG A 99 -13.63 -1.89 3.96
N TYR A 100 -13.98 -1.97 2.68
CA TYR A 100 -13.19 -1.41 1.59
C TYR A 100 -13.14 0.13 1.68
N TYR A 101 -11.92 0.69 1.62
CA TYR A 101 -11.77 2.11 1.34
C TYR A 101 -12.15 2.36 -0.12
N LYS A 102 -13.32 2.99 -0.36
CA LYS A 102 -13.67 3.47 -1.70
C LYS A 102 -12.72 4.62 -2.06
N GLN A 103 -11.74 4.35 -2.93
CA GLN A 103 -11.01 5.43 -3.59
C GLN A 103 -12.03 6.26 -4.37
N LYS A 104 -12.04 7.59 -4.16
CA LYS A 104 -12.81 8.49 -5.02
C LYS A 104 -12.23 8.34 -6.43
N THR A 105 -12.99 7.73 -7.34
CA THR A 105 -12.64 7.71 -8.76
C THR A 105 -12.45 9.16 -9.21
N LYS A 106 -11.27 9.49 -9.73
CA LYS A 106 -11.11 10.74 -10.50
C LYS A 106 -12.10 10.66 -11.67
N PRO A 107 -12.89 11.72 -11.96
CA PRO A 107 -13.72 11.73 -13.16
C PRO A 107 -12.85 11.43 -14.37
N SER A 108 -13.35 10.61 -15.31
CA SER A 108 -12.72 10.52 -16.63
C SER A 108 -12.63 11.93 -17.19
N GLN A 109 -11.43 12.33 -17.56
CA GLN A 109 -11.26 13.49 -18.43
C GLN A 109 -11.62 12.96 -19.81
N ASP A 110 -12.83 13.29 -20.28
CA ASP A 110 -13.21 13.19 -21.69
C ASP A 110 -12.44 14.25 -22.51
#